data_AF-A0A7C2XP53-F1
#
_entry.id   AF-A0A7C2XP53-F1
#
_cell.length_a   1.000
_cell.length_b   1.000
_cell.length_c   1.000
_cell.angle_alpha   90.00
_cell.angle_beta   90.00
_cell.angle_gamma   90.00
#
_symmetry.space_group_name_H-M   'P 1'
#
loop_
_entity.id
_entity.type
_entity.pdbx_description
1 polymer ?
#
loop_
_entity_poly.entity_id
_entity_poly.type
_entity_poly.pdbx_seq_one_letter_code
_entity_poly.pdbx_strand_id
1 'polypeptide(L)'
;VDEALLRPGRFDRIIKVPMPDVKARENIFKIHTKKKPIAKDVDFAKLVELTKGFSGAEIAAMANRAAIIALKRYVSGKLKNVKEIEISQQDLVDSIKKVRPVHIRTEEPLTQTIK
;
A
#
# COMPACT_ATOMS: atom_id res chain seq x y z
N VAL A 1 15.57 -18.05 -9.28
CA VAL A 1 15.08 -18.40 -10.64
C VAL A 1 16.13 -19.29 -11.27
N ASP A 2 15.74 -20.33 -12.00
CA ASP A 2 16.67 -21.24 -12.68
C ASP A 2 17.40 -20.52 -13.82
N GLU A 3 18.72 -20.70 -13.91
CA GLU A 3 19.59 -20.12 -14.92
C GLU A 3 19.27 -20.62 -16.34
N ALA A 4 18.70 -21.84 -16.46
CA ALA A 4 18.26 -22.38 -17.73
C ALA A 4 17.18 -21.52 -18.43
N LEU A 5 16.42 -20.75 -17.65
CA LEU A 5 15.35 -19.87 -18.13
C LEU A 5 15.86 -18.55 -18.73
N LEU A 6 17.11 -18.16 -18.42
CA LEU A 6 17.74 -16.93 -18.90
C LEU A 6 18.57 -17.14 -20.18
N ARG A 7 18.65 -18.37 -20.68
CA ARG A 7 19.33 -18.66 -21.94
C ARG A 7 18.58 -18.04 -23.13
N PRO A 8 19.29 -17.62 -24.19
CA PRO A 8 18.68 -17.08 -25.39
C PRO A 8 17.57 -17.98 -25.95
N GLY A 9 16.43 -17.40 -26.33
CA GLY A 9 15.25 -18.10 -26.85
C GLY A 9 14.20 -18.47 -25.79
N ARG A 10 14.25 -17.87 -24.59
CA ARG A 10 13.28 -18.07 -23.49
C ARG A 10 12.85 -16.72 -22.92
N PHE A 11 13.31 -16.34 -21.72
CA PHE A 11 13.08 -15.00 -21.19
C PHE A 11 14.09 -14.02 -21.79
N ASP A 12 13.81 -13.58 -23.02
CA ASP A 12 14.71 -12.71 -23.77
C ASP A 12 14.65 -11.24 -23.31
N ARG A 13 13.62 -10.85 -22.55
CA ARG A 13 13.44 -9.49 -22.04
C ARG A 13 13.12 -9.50 -20.55
N ILE A 14 13.96 -8.82 -19.77
CA ILE A 14 13.75 -8.63 -18.34
C ILE A 14 13.29 -7.19 -18.13
N ILE A 15 12.07 -7.01 -17.63
CA ILE A 15 11.52 -5.70 -17.28
C ILE A 15 11.54 -5.56 -15.76
N LYS A 16 12.32 -4.61 -15.26
CA LYS A 16 12.38 -4.31 -13.82
C LYS A 16 11.27 -3.34 -13.45
N VAL A 17 10.46 -3.70 -12.47
CA VAL A 17 9.45 -2.82 -11.87
C VAL A 17 10.05 -2.19 -10.61
N PRO A 18 10.33 -0.88 -10.59
CA PRO A 18 10.87 -0.22 -9.41
C PRO A 18 9.78 0.02 -8.35
N MET A 19 10.21 0.38 -7.15
CA MET A 19 9.29 0.86 -6.12
C MET A 19 8.61 2.16 -6.57
N PRO A 20 7.34 2.38 -6.17
CA PRO A 20 6.59 3.56 -6.61
C PRO A 20 7.18 4.84 -6.01
N ASP A 21 7.35 5.85 -6.86
CA ASP A 21 7.70 7.20 -6.45
C ASP A 21 6.51 7.89 -5.75
N VAL A 22 6.71 9.14 -5.33
CA VAL A 22 5.67 9.92 -4.62
C VAL A 22 4.40 10.03 -5.45
N LYS A 23 4.52 10.37 -6.75
CA LYS A 23 3.38 10.52 -7.67
C LYS A 23 2.68 9.20 -7.94
N ALA A 24 3.42 8.11 -8.13
CA ALA A 24 2.86 6.78 -8.31
C ALA A 24 2.12 6.33 -7.04
N ARG A 25 2.66 6.57 -5.84
CA ARG A 25 1.94 6.27 -4.58
C ARG A 25 0.65 7.06 -4.48
N GLU A 26 0.64 8.34 -4.83
CA GLU A 26 -0.58 9.14 -4.85
C GLU A 26 -1.64 8.56 -5.80
N ASN A 27 -1.23 8.12 -7.00
CA ASN A 27 -2.12 7.46 -7.96
C ASN A 27 -2.62 6.11 -7.44
N ILE A 28 -1.75 5.32 -6.82
CA ILE A 28 -2.11 4.04 -6.19
C ILE A 28 -3.14 4.28 -5.08
N PHE A 29 -2.96 5.31 -4.25
CA PHE A 29 -3.96 5.71 -3.26
C PHE A 29 -5.29 6.00 -3.93
N LYS A 30 -5.32 6.90 -4.93
CA LYS A 30 -6.55 7.25 -5.68
C LYS A 30 -7.25 6.01 -6.24
N ILE A 31 -6.52 5.05 -6.78
CA ILE A 31 -7.08 3.80 -7.31
C ILE A 31 -7.72 2.96 -6.20
N HIS A 32 -7.02 2.74 -5.09
CA HIS A 32 -7.49 1.91 -3.98
C HIS A 32 -8.54 2.60 -3.09
N THR A 33 -8.73 3.91 -3.23
CA THR A 33 -9.73 4.70 -2.52
C THR A 33 -10.97 5.03 -3.35
N LYS A 34 -10.89 4.98 -4.69
CA LYS A 34 -11.98 5.36 -5.61
C LYS A 34 -13.35 4.71 -5.32
N LYS A 35 -13.36 3.46 -4.87
CA LYS A 35 -14.60 2.69 -4.60
C LYS A 35 -14.96 2.62 -3.10
N LYS A 36 -14.31 3.40 -2.25
CA LYS A 36 -14.50 3.38 -0.81
C LYS A 36 -15.16 4.68 -0.34
N PRO A 37 -16.04 4.63 0.68
CA PRO A 37 -16.59 5.84 1.27
C PRO A 37 -15.48 6.52 2.08
N ILE A 38 -14.83 7.52 1.50
CA ILE A 38 -13.76 8.29 2.15
C ILE A 38 -14.30 9.66 2.51
N ALA A 39 -14.01 10.09 3.73
CA ALA A 39 -14.38 11.41 4.21
C ALA A 39 -13.70 12.51 3.38
N LYS A 40 -14.39 13.63 3.16
CA LYS A 40 -13.92 14.72 2.27
C LYS A 40 -12.69 15.46 2.79
N ASP A 41 -12.39 15.32 4.07
CA ASP A 41 -11.28 15.92 4.78
C ASP A 41 -9.98 15.10 4.72
N VAL A 42 -9.96 13.98 3.98
CA VAL A 42 -8.79 13.13 3.84
C VAL A 42 -7.72 13.80 2.98
N ASP A 43 -6.56 14.00 3.59
CA ASP A 43 -5.37 14.54 2.95
C ASP A 43 -4.46 13.41 2.45
N PHE A 44 -4.53 13.14 1.15
CA PHE A 44 -3.69 12.13 0.48
C PHE A 44 -2.22 12.55 0.38
N ALA A 45 -1.90 13.84 0.30
CA ALA A 45 -0.51 14.29 0.21
C ALA A 45 0.24 13.90 1.48
N LYS A 46 -0.38 14.16 2.64
CA LYS A 46 0.15 13.75 3.95
C LYS A 46 0.30 12.23 4.08
N LEU A 47 -0.63 11.44 3.53
CA LEU A 47 -0.52 9.97 3.56
C LEU A 47 0.65 9.47 2.69
N VAL A 48 0.91 10.12 1.56
CA VAL A 48 2.02 9.76 0.66
C VAL A 48 3.38 10.03 1.30
N GLU A 49 3.49 11.09 2.09
CA GLU A 49 4.69 11.40 2.89
C GLU A 49 4.95 10.34 3.96
N LEU A 50 3.89 9.90 4.66
CA LEU A 50 3.97 8.91 5.74
C LEU A 50 4.20 7.47 5.24
N THR A 51 4.03 7.20 3.95
CA THR A 51 4.14 5.86 3.34
C THR A 51 5.35 5.72 2.44
N LYS A 52 6.45 6.39 2.76
CA LYS A 52 7.73 6.21 2.07
C LYS A 52 8.16 4.74 2.14
N GLY A 53 8.55 4.18 1.00
CA GLY A 53 8.95 2.77 0.90
C GLY A 53 7.77 1.80 0.78
N PHE A 54 6.53 2.30 0.71
CA PHE A 54 5.38 1.43 0.52
C PHE A 54 5.26 0.97 -0.93
N SER A 55 5.03 -0.32 -1.12
CA SER A 55 4.62 -0.92 -2.39
C SER A 55 3.11 -0.74 -2.60
N GLY A 56 2.64 -1.02 -3.83
CA GLY A 56 1.20 -0.98 -4.12
C GLY A 56 0.38 -1.94 -3.25
N ALA A 57 0.96 -3.09 -2.89
CA ALA A 57 0.31 -4.07 -2.02
C ALA A 57 0.09 -3.54 -0.60
N GLU A 58 1.05 -2.81 -0.05
CA GLU A 58 0.94 -2.23 1.30
C GLU A 58 -0.08 -1.09 1.33
N ILE A 59 -0.12 -0.24 0.29
CA ILE A 59 -1.15 0.79 0.16
C ILE A 59 -2.55 0.16 0.06
N ALA A 60 -2.69 -0.90 -0.72
CA ALA A 60 -3.95 -1.65 -0.82
C ALA A 60 -4.37 -2.25 0.55
N ALA A 61 -3.42 -2.88 1.25
CA ALA A 61 -3.64 -3.47 2.57
C ALA A 61 -4.04 -2.41 3.61
N MET A 62 -3.36 -1.26 3.60
CA MET A 62 -3.68 -0.12 4.46
C MET A 62 -5.10 0.39 4.21
N ALA A 63 -5.48 0.61 2.95
CA ALA A 63 -6.81 1.07 2.59
C ALA A 63 -7.90 0.04 2.96
N ASN A 64 -7.62 -1.26 2.87
CA ASN A 64 -8.57 -2.30 3.29
C ASN A 64 -8.72 -2.34 4.82
N ARG A 65 -7.61 -2.18 5.54
CA ARG A 65 -7.63 -2.14 7.01
C ARG A 65 -8.37 -0.93 7.55
N ALA A 66 -8.20 0.24 6.92
CA ALA A 66 -8.95 1.44 7.28
C ALA A 66 -10.46 1.24 7.13
N ALA A 67 -10.90 0.56 6.06
CA ALA A 67 -12.31 0.20 5.87
C ALA A 67 -12.83 -0.72 6.98
N ILE A 68 -12.04 -1.70 7.42
CA ILE A 68 -12.40 -2.58 8.54
C ILE A 68 -12.51 -1.79 9.84
N ILE A 69 -11.62 -0.81 10.09
CA ILE A 69 -11.70 0.05 11.28
C ILE A 69 -12.98 0.88 11.25
N ALA A 70 -13.31 1.49 10.11
CA ALA A 70 -14.56 2.22 9.93
C ALA A 70 -15.79 1.33 10.19
N LEU A 71 -15.80 0.10 9.64
CA LEU A 71 -16.87 -0.87 9.87
C LEU A 71 -16.97 -1.29 11.35
N LYS A 72 -15.84 -1.46 12.05
CA LYS A 72 -15.84 -1.78 13.48
C LYS A 72 -16.52 -0.70 14.32
N ARG A 73 -16.36 0.59 13.96
CA ARG A 73 -17.08 1.69 14.64
C ARG A 73 -18.59 1.53 14.51
N TYR A 74 -19.06 1.16 13.31
CA TYR A 74 -20.48 0.89 13.06
C TYR A 74 -21.00 -0.28 13.89
N VAL A 75 -20.30 -1.43 13.85
CA VAL A 75 -20.71 -2.63 14.62
C VAL A 75 -20.68 -2.38 16.14
N SER A 76 -19.79 -1.52 16.63
CA SER A 76 -19.74 -1.14 18.05
C SER A 76 -20.87 -0.22 18.52
N GLY A 77 -21.84 0.11 17.66
CA GLY A 77 -22.99 0.94 17.99
C GLY A 77 -22.73 2.45 18.01
N LYS A 78 -21.53 2.89 17.60
CA LYS A 78 -21.19 4.33 17.49
C LYS A 78 -21.84 5.01 16.29
N LEU A 79 -22.22 4.24 15.27
CA LEU A 79 -22.93 4.70 14.08
C LEU A 79 -24.21 3.88 13.95
N LYS A 80 -25.34 4.54 13.68
CA LYS A 80 -26.66 3.88 13.59
C LYS A 80 -27.07 3.56 12.15
N ASN A 81 -26.46 4.22 11.16
CA ASN A 81 -26.79 4.04 9.75
C ASN A 81 -25.59 3.53 8.94
N VAL A 82 -25.84 2.55 8.06
CA VAL A 82 -24.82 2.00 7.13
C VAL A 82 -24.29 3.05 6.16
N LYS A 83 -25.12 4.04 5.79
CA LYS A 83 -24.76 5.11 4.86
C LYS A 83 -23.78 6.13 5.44
N GLU A 84 -23.60 6.15 6.76
CA GLU A 84 -22.68 7.07 7.46
C GLU A 84 -21.28 6.46 7.65
N ILE A 85 -21.05 5.23 7.16
CA ILE A 85 -19.74 4.59 7.28
C ILE A 85 -18.78 5.27 6.30
N GLU A 86 -17.98 6.18 6.83
CA GLU A 86 -16.89 6.82 6.10
C GLU A 86 -15.53 6.45 6.72
N ILE A 87 -14.52 6.36 5.87
CA ILE A 87 -13.12 6.19 6.25
C ILE A 87 -12.54 7.59 6.51
N SER A 88 -12.11 7.82 7.75
CA SER A 88 -11.52 9.09 8.18
C SER A 88 -10.00 9.08 7.99
N GLN A 89 -9.39 10.27 8.04
CA GLN A 89 -7.93 10.41 8.02
C GLN A 89 -7.26 9.60 9.14
N GLN A 90 -7.87 9.59 10.33
CA GLN A 90 -7.36 8.87 11.49
C GLN A 90 -7.28 7.36 11.24
N ASP A 91 -8.30 6.78 10.58
CA ASP A 91 -8.35 5.34 10.27
C ASP A 91 -7.21 4.93 9.31
N LEU A 92 -6.89 5.81 8.36
CA LEU A 92 -5.79 5.62 7.42
C LEU A 92 -4.45 5.72 8.13
N VAL A 93 -4.26 6.74 8.97
CA VAL A 93 -3.02 6.92 9.77
C VAL A 93 -2.81 5.76 10.75
N ASP A 94 -3.86 5.30 11.42
CA ASP A 94 -3.78 4.14 12.32
C ASP A 94 -3.49 2.84 11.57
N SER A 95 -3.95 2.74 10.31
CA SER A 95 -3.65 1.61 9.45
C SER A 95 -2.17 1.60 9.03
N ILE A 96 -1.55 2.76 8.78
CA ILE A 96 -0.11 2.87 8.47
C ILE A 96 0.72 2.24 9.58
N LYS A 97 0.43 2.55 10.85
CA LYS A 97 1.16 1.99 12.00
C LYS A 97 1.10 0.46 12.08
N LYS A 98 0.02 -0.14 11.56
CA LYS A 98 -0.20 -1.59 11.59
C LYS A 98 0.33 -2.32 10.37
N VAL A 99 0.45 -1.63 9.23
CA VAL A 99 1.01 -2.19 7.99
C VAL A 99 2.50 -1.90 7.98
N ARG A 100 3.32 -2.93 8.21
CA ARG A 100 4.78 -2.78 8.08
C ARG A 100 5.16 -2.87 6.61
N PRO A 101 5.99 -1.95 6.09
CA PRO A 101 6.55 -2.10 4.76
C PRO A 101 7.48 -3.30 4.72
N VAL A 102 7.32 -4.13 3.69
CA VAL A 102 8.12 -5.33 3.46
C VAL A 102 9.54 -4.95 3.07
N HIS A 103 9.72 -3.81 2.40
CA HIS A 103 11.00 -3.40 1.79
C HIS A 103 11.98 -2.67 2.72
N ILE A 104 11.63 -2.42 3.99
CA ILE A 104 12.60 -1.96 5.01
C ILE A 104 13.36 -3.16 5.61
N ARG A 105 13.04 -4.38 5.18
CA ARG A 105 13.84 -5.57 5.49
C ARG A 105 15.05 -5.56 4.56
N THR A 106 16.21 -5.23 5.15
CA THR A 106 17.58 -5.40 4.63
C THR A 106 17.98 -4.63 3.38
N GLU A 107 18.60 -3.46 3.58
CA GLU A 107 19.80 -3.07 2.82
C GLU A 107 21.02 -3.87 3.31
N GLU A 108 20.91 -5.20 3.35
CA GLU A 108 22.13 -6.01 3.38
C GLU A 108 22.60 -6.08 1.93
N PRO A 109 23.81 -5.56 1.64
CA PRO A 109 24.35 -5.69 0.29
C PRO A 109 24.41 -7.18 -0.03
N LEU A 110 23.80 -7.57 -1.14
CA LEU A 110 24.07 -8.86 -1.74
C LEU A 110 25.56 -8.86 -2.08
N THR A 111 26.40 -9.38 -1.18
CA THR A 111 27.80 -9.68 -1.48
C THR A 111 27.76 -10.78 -2.53
N GLN A 112 27.69 -10.39 -3.80
CA GLN A 112 27.97 -11.28 -4.91
C GLN A 112 29.47 -11.58 -4.85
N THR A 113 29.82 -12.54 -4.01
CA THR A 113 31.07 -13.29 -4.15
C THR A 113 30.92 -14.10 -5.43
N ILE A 114 31.29 -13.50 -6.55
CA ILE A 114 31.62 -14.23 -7.77
C ILE A 114 33.05 -14.73 -7.55
N LYS A 115 33.20 -16.03 -7.30
CA LYS A 115 34.45 -16.76 -7.51
C LYS A 115 34.45 -17.32 -8.92
#